data_AF-A0A2G9TUL9-F1
#
_entry.id   AF-A0A2G9TUL9-F1
#
_cell.length_a   1.000
_cell.length_b   1.000
_cell.length_c   1.000
_cell.angle_alpha   90.00
_cell.angle_beta   90.00
_cell.angle_gamma   90.00
#
_symmetry.space_group_name_H-M   'P 1'
#
loop_
_entity.id
_entity.type
_entity.pdbx_description
1 polymer ?
#
loop_
_entity_poly.entity_id
_entity_poly.type
_entity_poly.pdbx_seq_one_letter_code
_entity_poly.pdbx_strand_id
1 'polypeptide(L)'
;MFPSIYGYVRNAVQSLLVNGARLVRTAAAPSVSKGLTTPSEAQMPDKLFSSIELEYRGHDPEVLKSYTKFLEVLNLTGSTASTFLEYIERNIPEGVGMRVGYVEMQPLPPTITSKQ
;
A
#
# COMPACT_ATOMS: atom_id res chain seq x y z
N MET A 1 -12.39 -42.40 14.32
CA MET A 1 -11.63 -42.86 15.50
C MET A 1 -10.28 -42.16 15.45
N PHE A 2 -10.09 -41.09 16.23
CA PHE A 2 -8.84 -40.33 16.26
C PHE A 2 -7.96 -40.83 17.42
N PRO A 3 -6.64 -40.96 17.25
CA PRO A 3 -5.73 -40.96 18.38
C PRO A 3 -5.04 -39.59 18.50
N SER A 4 -5.35 -38.93 19.61
CA SER A 4 -4.47 -37.99 20.31
C SER A 4 -3.52 -38.81 21.17
N ILE A 5 -2.22 -38.49 21.20
CA ILE A 5 -1.37 -38.72 22.36
C ILE A 5 -0.10 -37.86 22.31
N TYR A 6 -0.03 -36.98 23.29
CA TYR A 6 1.15 -36.32 23.83
C TYR A 6 2.38 -37.22 23.92
N GLY A 7 3.56 -36.67 23.59
CA GLY A 7 4.86 -37.32 23.77
C GLY A 7 6.01 -36.32 23.73
N TYR A 8 6.28 -35.72 24.88
CA TYR A 8 7.48 -34.95 25.24
C TYR A 8 8.76 -35.78 25.00
N VAL A 9 9.92 -35.14 24.71
CA VAL A 9 11.25 -35.44 25.32
C VAL A 9 12.43 -34.76 24.57
N ARG A 10 13.02 -33.79 25.30
CA ARG A 10 14.47 -33.50 25.51
C ARG A 10 15.28 -32.65 24.52
N ASN A 11 15.52 -31.44 25.03
CA ASN A 11 16.72 -30.61 24.96
C ASN A 11 18.05 -31.36 24.72
N ALA A 12 18.84 -30.86 23.77
CA ALA A 12 20.29 -31.01 23.76
C ALA A 12 20.93 -29.62 23.94
N VAL A 13 21.53 -29.42 25.11
CA VAL A 13 22.41 -28.31 25.42
C VAL A 13 23.76 -28.64 24.77
N GLN A 14 24.19 -27.87 23.78
CA GLN A 14 25.58 -27.88 23.34
C GLN A 14 26.19 -26.50 23.63
N SER A 15 26.86 -26.43 24.77
CA SER A 15 27.73 -25.33 25.18
C SER A 15 28.97 -25.28 24.29
N LEU A 16 29.22 -24.16 23.61
CA LEU A 16 30.56 -23.79 23.16
C LEU A 16 30.76 -22.29 23.40
N LEU A 17 31.45 -21.99 24.48
CA LEU A 17 32.03 -20.70 24.78
C LEU A 17 33.48 -20.77 24.31
N VAL A 18 33.85 -19.95 23.32
CA VAL A 18 35.25 -19.60 23.06
C VAL A 18 35.31 -18.09 22.85
N ASN A 19 35.92 -17.43 23.83
CA ASN A 19 36.26 -16.01 23.79
C ASN A 19 37.27 -15.74 22.66
N GLY A 20 36.98 -14.74 21.85
CA GLY A 20 37.92 -14.18 20.88
C GLY A 20 37.49 -12.77 20.52
N ALA A 21 38.10 -11.78 21.16
CA ALA A 21 37.85 -10.37 20.91
C ALA A 21 38.10 -10.02 19.42
N ARG A 22 37.12 -9.40 18.75
CA ARG A 22 37.36 -8.56 17.57
C ARG A 22 36.23 -7.56 17.32
N LEU A 23 36.49 -6.35 17.81
CA LEU A 23 36.30 -5.04 17.19
C LEU A 23 34.97 -4.75 16.46
N VAL A 24 34.26 -3.77 17.01
CA VAL A 24 33.20 -2.98 16.36
C VAL A 24 33.62 -2.56 14.95
N ARG A 25 32.81 -2.95 13.96
CA ARG A 25 32.71 -2.26 12.67
C ARG A 25 31.24 -2.03 12.38
N THR A 26 30.78 -0.83 12.68
CA THR A 26 29.62 -0.21 12.04
C THR A 26 29.96 -0.01 10.56
N ALA A 27 29.65 -1.00 9.72
CA ALA A 27 29.63 -0.81 8.29
C ALA A 27 28.21 -0.38 7.90
N ALA A 28 28.07 0.92 7.63
CA ALA A 28 26.89 1.51 7.03
C ALA A 28 26.42 0.66 5.84
N ALA A 29 25.15 0.24 5.87
CA ALA A 29 24.53 -0.41 4.74
C ALA A 29 24.54 0.55 3.53
N PRO A 30 24.85 0.07 2.32
CA PRO A 30 24.76 0.90 1.13
C PRO A 30 23.30 1.28 0.88
N SER A 31 23.04 2.58 0.89
CA SER A 31 21.81 3.19 0.40
C SER A 31 21.70 2.91 -1.10
N VAL A 32 20.89 1.92 -1.46
CA VAL A 32 20.45 1.71 -2.84
C VAL A 32 19.58 2.89 -3.22
N SER A 33 20.18 3.86 -3.90
CA SER A 33 19.52 4.95 -4.56
C SER A 33 18.70 4.40 -5.73
N LYS A 34 17.38 4.38 -5.56
CA LYS A 34 16.44 4.16 -6.67
C LYS A 34 15.33 5.20 -6.57
N GLY A 35 15.36 6.16 -7.49
CA GLY A 35 14.31 7.16 -7.69
C GLY A 35 14.66 8.53 -7.13
N LEU A 36 14.87 9.48 -8.02
CA LEU A 36 14.95 10.91 -7.76
C LEU A 36 13.64 11.39 -7.11
N THR A 37 13.63 11.57 -5.80
CA THR A 37 12.66 12.43 -5.09
C THR A 37 13.45 13.50 -4.38
N THR A 38 13.28 14.74 -4.84
CA THR A 38 13.85 15.95 -4.25
C THR A 38 13.65 15.98 -2.73
N PRO A 39 14.74 16.05 -1.93
CA PRO A 39 14.64 16.16 -0.48
C PRO A 39 14.47 17.64 -0.09
N SER A 40 13.31 18.27 -0.32
CA SER A 40 13.04 19.64 0.18
C SER A 40 11.59 20.13 0.10
N GLU A 41 10.57 19.29 0.28
CA GLU A 41 9.20 19.79 0.39
C GLU A 41 8.67 19.39 1.76
N ALA A 42 8.48 20.38 2.64
CA ALA A 42 7.78 20.21 3.91
C ALA A 42 6.55 19.35 3.64
N GLN A 43 6.36 18.23 4.37
CA GLN A 43 5.27 17.28 4.12
C GLN A 43 3.95 18.03 3.93
N MET A 44 3.59 18.26 2.67
CA MET A 44 2.36 18.94 2.32
C MET A 44 1.25 17.98 2.73
N PRO A 45 0.18 18.46 3.40
CA PRO A 45 -0.91 17.58 3.80
C PRO A 45 -1.42 16.83 2.57
N ASP A 46 -1.63 15.52 2.74
CA ASP A 46 -2.07 14.64 1.67
C ASP A 46 -3.42 15.12 1.12
N LYS A 47 -3.64 14.90 -0.17
CA LYS A 47 -4.93 15.18 -0.79
C LYS A 47 -5.99 14.32 -0.13
N LEU A 48 -7.20 14.84 0.01
CA LEU A 48 -8.31 14.10 0.54
C LEU A 48 -9.38 13.94 -0.53
N PHE A 49 -9.93 12.75 -0.66
CA PHE A 49 -10.99 12.42 -1.60
C PHE A 49 -12.25 12.05 -0.84
N SER A 50 -13.36 12.69 -1.19
CA SER A 50 -14.68 12.34 -0.66
C SER A 50 -15.19 11.04 -1.28
N SER A 51 -15.07 10.91 -2.60
CA SER A 51 -15.39 9.68 -3.33
C SER A 51 -14.45 9.42 -4.50
N ILE A 52 -14.25 8.14 -4.79
CA ILE A 52 -13.59 7.63 -6.00
C ILE A 52 -14.52 6.62 -6.65
N GLU A 53 -14.84 6.84 -7.92
CA GLU A 53 -15.72 5.99 -8.72
C GLU A 53 -14.92 5.27 -9.80
N LEU A 54 -15.12 3.96 -9.93
CA LEU A 54 -14.45 3.13 -10.93
C LEU A 54 -15.44 2.60 -11.97
N GLU A 55 -15.16 2.85 -13.24
CA GLU A 55 -15.90 2.29 -14.38
C GLU A 55 -14.99 1.41 -15.24
N TYR A 56 -15.36 0.15 -15.41
CA TYR A 56 -14.68 -0.78 -16.31
C TYR A 56 -15.36 -0.82 -17.69
N ARG A 57 -14.55 -0.87 -18.75
CA ARG A 57 -14.99 -0.97 -20.14
C ARG A 57 -14.16 -2.03 -20.84
N GLY A 58 -14.78 -2.86 -21.66
CA GLY A 58 -14.08 -3.96 -22.34
C GLY A 58 -14.89 -4.48 -23.51
N HIS A 59 -14.22 -5.20 -24.41
CA HIS A 59 -14.88 -5.75 -25.59
C HIS A 59 -15.65 -7.04 -25.29
N ASP A 60 -15.10 -7.89 -24.42
CA ASP A 60 -15.70 -9.17 -24.05
C ASP A 60 -16.66 -9.00 -22.85
N PRO A 61 -17.98 -9.23 -23.04
CA PRO A 61 -18.97 -9.09 -21.98
C PRO A 61 -18.86 -10.15 -20.88
N GLU A 62 -18.33 -11.36 -21.13
CA GLU A 62 -18.15 -12.39 -20.11
C GLU A 62 -16.98 -12.07 -19.18
N VAL A 63 -15.89 -11.56 -19.75
CA VAL A 63 -14.75 -11.02 -18.99
C VAL A 63 -15.22 -9.85 -18.14
N LEU A 64 -15.95 -8.90 -18.72
CA LEU A 64 -16.52 -7.79 -17.94
C LEU A 64 -17.40 -8.31 -16.82
N LYS A 65 -18.33 -9.25 -17.04
CA LYS A 65 -19.17 -9.79 -15.95
C LYS A 65 -18.36 -10.41 -14.81
N SER A 66 -17.21 -11.01 -15.12
CA SER A 66 -16.35 -11.67 -14.13
C SER A 66 -15.50 -10.69 -13.32
N TYR A 67 -15.19 -9.51 -13.88
CA TYR A 67 -14.32 -8.50 -13.26
C TYR A 67 -15.03 -7.20 -12.85
N THR A 68 -16.26 -6.98 -13.33
CA THR A 68 -17.02 -5.77 -13.03
C THR A 68 -17.56 -5.86 -11.62
N LYS A 69 -16.92 -5.11 -10.75
CA LYS A 69 -17.45 -4.77 -9.43
C LYS A 69 -17.62 -3.26 -9.41
N PHE A 70 -18.84 -2.78 -9.23
CA PHE A 70 -19.09 -1.36 -9.01
C PHE A 70 -18.45 -1.00 -7.67
N LEU A 71 -17.33 -0.28 -7.73
CA LEU A 71 -16.55 0.10 -6.57
C LEU A 71 -16.63 1.62 -6.44
N GLU A 72 -17.36 2.06 -5.42
CA GLU A 72 -17.31 3.42 -4.91
C GLU A 72 -16.54 3.38 -3.59
N VAL A 73 -15.45 4.14 -3.52
CA VAL A 73 -14.61 4.22 -2.33
C VAL A 73 -14.77 5.61 -1.74
N LEU A 74 -15.11 5.69 -0.45
CA LEU A 74 -15.36 6.95 0.24
C LEU A 74 -14.22 7.30 1.20
N ASN A 75 -14.00 8.60 1.42
CA ASN A 75 -13.12 9.15 2.46
C ASN A 75 -11.69 8.58 2.41
N LEU A 76 -10.97 8.86 1.32
CA LEU A 76 -9.61 8.35 1.09
C LEU A 76 -8.56 9.46 1.15
N THR A 77 -7.35 9.13 1.58
CA THR A 77 -6.19 10.01 1.39
C THR A 77 -5.54 9.75 0.04
N GLY A 78 -4.77 10.71 -0.47
CA GLY A 78 -4.14 10.64 -1.79
C GLY A 78 -3.14 9.51 -1.92
N SER A 79 -2.31 9.29 -0.91
CA SER A 79 -1.36 8.16 -0.85
C SER A 79 -2.05 6.79 -0.80
N THR A 80 -3.18 6.70 -0.10
CA THR A 80 -4.00 5.49 -0.08
C THR A 80 -4.65 5.25 -1.43
N ALA A 81 -5.19 6.31 -2.05
CA ALA A 81 -5.80 6.26 -3.38
C ALA A 81 -4.78 5.82 -4.44
N SER A 82 -3.58 6.38 -4.45
CA SER A 82 -2.55 6.03 -5.45
C SER A 82 -2.17 4.55 -5.37
N THR A 83 -1.95 4.04 -4.16
CA THR A 83 -1.57 2.64 -3.96
C THR A 83 -2.72 1.70 -4.31
N PHE A 84 -3.95 2.08 -3.96
CA PHE A 84 -5.15 1.30 -4.28
C PHE A 84 -5.39 1.21 -5.79
N LEU A 85 -5.29 2.33 -6.50
CA LEU A 85 -5.50 2.38 -7.94
C LEU A 85 -4.37 1.68 -8.70
N GLU A 86 -3.12 1.84 -8.25
CA GLU A 86 -2.00 1.06 -8.79
C GLU A 86 -2.27 -0.44 -8.67
N TYR A 87 -2.75 -0.89 -7.51
CA TYR A 87 -3.08 -2.29 -7.33
C TYR A 87 -4.17 -2.74 -8.30
N ILE A 88 -5.24 -1.95 -8.45
CA ILE A 88 -6.31 -2.29 -9.38
C ILE A 88 -5.79 -2.37 -10.81
N GLU A 89 -5.11 -1.34 -11.28
CA GLU A 89 -4.57 -1.24 -12.65
C GLU A 89 -3.67 -2.42 -13.01
N ARG A 90 -2.83 -2.89 -12.06
CA ARG A 90 -1.96 -4.06 -12.26
C ARG A 90 -2.72 -5.38 -12.39
N ASN A 91 -3.96 -5.44 -11.92
CA ASN A 91 -4.79 -6.65 -11.92
C ASN A 91 -5.94 -6.60 -12.95
N ILE A 92 -5.99 -5.57 -13.80
CA ILE A 92 -6.99 -5.48 -14.89
C ILE A 92 -6.63 -6.47 -16.01
N PRO A 93 -7.57 -7.28 -16.49
CA PRO A 93 -7.33 -8.20 -17.60
C PRO A 93 -7.12 -7.48 -18.93
N GLU A 94 -6.45 -8.14 -19.87
CA GLU A 94 -6.23 -7.60 -21.21
C GLU A 94 -7.56 -7.30 -21.93
N GLY A 95 -7.61 -6.20 -22.67
CA GLY A 95 -8.83 -5.77 -23.36
C GLY A 95 -9.88 -5.11 -22.46
N VAL A 96 -9.59 -4.90 -21.17
CA VAL A 96 -10.39 -4.07 -20.26
C VAL A 96 -9.64 -2.77 -19.95
N GLY A 97 -10.31 -1.64 -20.16
CA GLY A 97 -9.90 -0.34 -19.69
C GLY A 97 -10.69 0.08 -18.45
N MET A 98 -10.11 0.95 -17.64
CA MET A 98 -10.74 1.53 -16.46
C MET A 98 -10.76 3.06 -16.56
N ARG A 99 -11.87 3.68 -16.16
CA ARG A 99 -11.96 5.11 -15.89
C ARG A 99 -12.14 5.33 -14.40
N VAL A 100 -11.40 6.30 -13.87
CA VAL A 100 -11.48 6.71 -12.46
C VAL A 100 -12.03 8.12 -12.38
N GLY A 101 -13.11 8.30 -11.63
CA GLY A 101 -13.66 9.60 -11.23
C GLY A 101 -13.22 9.92 -9.81
N TYR A 102 -12.84 11.18 -9.55
CA TYR A 102 -12.38 11.63 -8.23
C TYR A 102 -13.15 12.86 -7.79
N VAL A 103 -13.55 12.88 -6.53
CA VAL A 103 -14.07 14.07 -5.86
C VAL A 103 -13.08 14.48 -4.79
N GLU A 104 -12.24 15.46 -5.09
CA GLU A 104 -11.23 15.99 -4.15
C GLU A 104 -11.88 16.98 -3.16
N MET A 105 -11.56 16.82 -1.87
CA MET A 105 -11.94 17.75 -0.84
C MET A 105 -10.97 18.92 -0.82
N GLN A 106 -11.49 20.11 -1.13
CA GLN A 106 -10.74 21.35 -1.03
C GLN A 106 -11.09 22.11 0.25
N PRO A 107 -10.13 22.84 0.83
CA PRO A 107 -10.42 23.76 1.93
C PRO A 107 -11.38 24.86 1.47
N LEU A 108 -12.10 25.44 2.43
CA LEU A 108 -12.97 26.58 2.15
C LEU A 108 -12.18 27.72 1.49
N PRO A 109 -12.74 28.36 0.45
CA PRO A 109 -12.07 29.47 -0.20
C PRO A 109 -11.79 30.61 0.79
N PRO A 110 -10.68 31.35 0.63
CA PRO A 110 -10.23 32.34 1.62
C PRO A 110 -11.24 33.47 1.86
N THR A 111 -12.12 33.72 0.88
CA THR A 111 -13.18 34.76 0.94
C THR A 111 -14.19 34.53 2.07
N ILE A 112 -14.44 33.27 2.44
CA ILE A 112 -15.43 32.91 3.47
C ILE A 112 -14.78 32.47 4.79
N THR A 113 -13.45 32.33 4.80
CA THR A 113 -12.68 31.95 5.99
C THR A 113 -12.39 33.20 6.83
N SER A 114 -13.44 33.83 7.38
CA SER A 114 -13.27 34.96 8.29
C SER A 114 -12.75 34.46 9.64
N LYS A 115 -11.53 34.85 10.00
CA LYS A 115 -11.05 34.76 11.39
C LYS A 115 -11.86 35.75 12.22
N GLN A 116 -12.80 35.24 13.01
CA GLN A 116 -13.28 35.95 14.20
C GLN A 116 -12.40 35.56 15.38
#